data_AF-A0A369LLF7-F1
#
_entry.id   AF-A0A369LLF7-F1
#
_cell.length_a   1.000
_cell.length_b   1.000
_cell.length_c   1.000
_cell.angle_alpha   90.00
_cell.angle_beta   90.00
_cell.angle_gamma   90.00
#
_symmetry.space_group_name_H-M   'P 1'
#
loop_
_entity.id
_entity.type
_entity.pdbx_description
1 polymer ?
#
loop_
_entity_poly.entity_id
_entity_poly.type
_entity_poly.pdbx_seq_one_letter_code
_entity_poly.pdbx_strand_id
1 'polypeptide(L)'
;MEYTLKSGAVVTDDDLERIADAFERGEFPSKPGKLVVGRPRLSHEPLEVISFKVPRSMAQTINRAAEATGESRSSFLRDAAMEKAERTLAAS
;
A
#
# COMPACT_ATOMS: atom_id res chain seq x y z
N MET A 1 2.30 -22.54 29.26
CA MET A 1 0.86 -22.37 29.00
C MET A 1 0.55 -22.72 27.55
N GLU A 2 -0.70 -23.08 27.23
CA GLU A 2 -1.13 -23.40 25.86
C GLU A 2 -2.09 -22.31 25.34
N TYR A 3 -1.96 -21.97 24.05
CA TYR A 3 -2.72 -20.94 23.38
C TYR A 3 -3.31 -21.46 22.08
N THR A 4 -4.61 -21.26 21.90
CA THR A 4 -5.29 -21.61 20.64
C THR A 4 -5.28 -20.41 19.69
N LEU A 5 -4.63 -20.55 18.55
CA LEU A 5 -4.59 -19.55 17.49
C LEU A 5 -5.92 -19.49 16.72
N LYS A 6 -6.17 -18.39 16.00
CA LYS A 6 -7.34 -18.24 15.11
C LYS A 6 -7.43 -19.31 14.02
N SER A 7 -6.31 -19.96 13.68
CA SER A 7 -6.26 -21.09 12.75
C SER A 7 -6.72 -22.41 13.35
N GLY A 8 -7.01 -22.47 14.66
CA GLY A 8 -7.32 -23.69 15.40
C GLY A 8 -6.08 -24.47 15.86
N ALA A 9 -4.87 -24.00 15.54
CA ALA A 9 -3.63 -24.59 16.03
C ALA A 9 -3.42 -24.23 17.51
N VAL A 10 -2.96 -25.18 18.31
CA VAL A 10 -2.53 -24.96 19.70
C VAL A 10 -1.02 -24.79 19.71
N VAL A 11 -0.54 -23.73 20.35
CA VAL A 11 0.89 -23.44 20.55
C VAL A 11 1.20 -23.32 22.03
N THR A 12 2.37 -23.76 22.45
CA THR A 12 2.82 -23.68 23.85
C THR A 12 3.66 -22.42 24.09
N ASP A 13 3.89 -22.04 25.35
CA ASP A 13 4.88 -21.00 25.71
C ASP A 13 6.25 -21.30 25.10
N ASP A 14 6.73 -22.55 25.22
CA ASP A 14 8.02 -22.96 24.68
C ASP A 14 8.08 -22.83 23.15
N ASP A 15 6.95 -23.02 22.46
CA ASP A 15 6.85 -22.76 21.03
C ASP A 15 6.95 -21.27 20.71
N LEU A 16 6.34 -20.41 21.52
CA LEU A 16 6.40 -18.96 21.34
C LEU A 16 7.82 -18.44 21.53
N GLU A 17 8.52 -18.88 22.59
CA GLU A 17 9.92 -18.53 22.85
C GLU A 17 10.82 -18.99 21.70
N ARG A 18 10.66 -20.23 21.24
CA ARG A 18 11.41 -20.77 20.10
C ARG A 18 11.17 -19.98 18.80
N ILE A 19 9.95 -19.48 18.59
CA ILE A 19 9.60 -18.66 17.42
C ILE A 19 10.19 -17.25 17.55
N ALA A 20 10.13 -16.65 18.74
CA ALA A 20 10.72 -15.34 19.03
C ALA A 20 12.23 -15.34 18.79
N ASP A 21 12.93 -16.33 19.35
CA ASP A 21 14.36 -16.58 19.15
C ASP A 21 14.74 -16.68 17.67
N ALA A 22 13.89 -17.33 16.86
CA ALA A 22 14.12 -17.45 15.43
C ALA A 22 13.97 -16.09 14.72
N PHE A 23 12.95 -15.30 15.07
CA PHE A 23 12.77 -13.96 14.50
C PHE A 23 13.91 -13.01 14.85
N GLU A 24 14.46 -13.08 16.06
CA GLU A 24 15.62 -12.28 16.46
C GLU A 24 16.89 -12.62 15.65
N ARG A 25 17.02 -13.88 15.20
CA ARG A 25 18.06 -14.31 14.26
C ARG A 25 17.73 -14.05 12.79
N GLY A 26 16.57 -13.46 12.49
CA GLY A 26 16.09 -13.24 11.12
C GLY A 26 15.59 -14.50 10.42
N GLU A 27 15.38 -15.59 11.16
CA GLU A 27 14.81 -16.83 10.68
C GLU A 27 13.28 -16.77 10.83
N PHE A 28 12.54 -17.09 9.77
CA PHE A 28 11.08 -17.08 9.79
C PHE A 28 10.55 -18.53 9.69
N PRO A 29 10.51 -19.29 10.80
CA PRO A 29 10.12 -20.70 10.80
C PRO A 29 8.60 -20.85 10.71
N SER A 30 8.04 -20.60 9.53
CA SER A 30 6.67 -20.97 9.15
C SER A 30 6.49 -20.86 7.64
N LYS A 31 5.45 -21.49 7.09
CA LYS A 31 4.98 -21.10 5.75
C LYS A 31 4.47 -19.66 5.87
N PRO A 32 5.02 -18.69 5.11
CA PRO A 32 4.46 -17.35 5.06
C PRO A 32 2.95 -17.49 4.82
N GLY A 33 2.14 -16.76 5.59
CA GLY A 33 0.72 -16.60 5.25
C GLY A 33 0.59 -16.21 3.77
N LYS A 34 -0.56 -16.46 3.15
CA LYS A 34 -0.76 -16.27 1.69
C LYS A 34 -0.12 -14.95 1.25
N LEU A 35 1.04 -15.04 0.60
CA LEU A 35 1.73 -13.89 0.03
C LEU A 35 0.73 -13.25 -0.92
N VAL A 36 0.17 -12.09 -0.55
CA VAL A 36 -0.70 -11.34 -1.44
C VAL A 36 0.23 -10.70 -2.46
N VAL A 37 0.56 -11.46 -3.51
CA VAL A 37 1.33 -10.98 -4.65
C VAL A 37 0.42 -10.04 -5.42
N GLY A 38 0.59 -8.74 -5.21
CA GLY A 38 -0.20 -7.70 -5.88
C GLY A 38 0.00 -6.34 -5.23
N ARG A 39 -0.23 -5.26 -6.00
CA ARG A 39 -0.25 -3.92 -5.42
C ARG A 39 -1.40 -3.87 -4.39
N PRO A 40 -1.15 -3.40 -3.16
CA PRO A 40 -2.21 -3.18 -2.17
C PRO A 40 -3.39 -2.41 -2.75
N ARG A 41 -4.59 -2.69 -2.25
CA ARG A 41 -5.79 -1.96 -2.67
C ARG A 41 -5.59 -0.47 -2.39
N LEU A 42 -5.95 0.39 -3.36
CA LEU A 42 -5.81 1.83 -3.24
C LEU A 42 -6.84 2.42 -2.24
N SER A 43 -8.06 1.90 -2.24
CA SER A 43 -9.14 2.27 -1.31
C SER A 43 -10.02 1.05 -1.01
N HIS A 44 -10.81 1.16 0.06
CA HIS A 44 -11.87 0.20 0.38
C HIS A 44 -13.17 0.47 -0.39
N GLU A 45 -13.35 1.70 -0.88
CA GLU A 45 -14.51 2.07 -1.70
C GLU A 45 -14.30 1.71 -3.19
N PRO A 46 -15.39 1.64 -3.98
CA PRO A 46 -15.30 1.47 -5.43
C PRO A 46 -14.46 2.58 -6.09
N LEU A 47 -13.60 2.20 -7.04
CA LEU A 47 -12.75 3.14 -7.77
C LEU A 47 -13.35 3.47 -9.13
N GLU A 48 -13.41 4.76 -9.46
CA GLU A 48 -13.79 5.25 -10.78
C GLU A 48 -12.56 5.61 -11.63
N VAL A 49 -12.63 5.37 -12.94
CA VAL A 49 -11.54 5.66 -13.88
C VAL A 49 -11.82 6.95 -14.63
N ILE A 50 -10.99 7.97 -14.38
CA ILE A 50 -10.98 9.22 -15.16
C ILE A 50 -9.83 9.15 -16.16
N SER A 51 -10.13 9.15 -17.47
CA SER A 51 -9.12 9.09 -18.52
C SER A 51 -9.30 10.19 -19.56
N PHE A 52 -8.20 10.86 -19.91
CA PHE A 52 -8.15 11.88 -20.96
C PHE A 52 -6.76 11.91 -21.60
N LYS A 53 -6.70 12.42 -22.83
CA LYS A 53 -5.44 12.58 -23.57
C LYS A 53 -4.85 13.96 -23.29
N VAL A 54 -3.52 14.03 -23.22
CA VAL A 54 -2.76 15.28 -23.14
C VAL A 54 -1.66 15.29 -24.20
N PRO A 55 -1.20 16.47 -24.64
CA PRO A 55 0.02 16.59 -25.44
C PRO A 55 1.21 15.88 -24.79
N ARG A 56 2.09 15.32 -25.62
CA ARG A 56 3.28 14.60 -25.15
C ARG A 56 4.17 15.44 -24.23
N SER A 57 4.32 16.72 -24.53
CA SER A 57 5.09 17.67 -23.72
C SER A 57 4.52 17.82 -22.31
N MET A 58 3.19 17.87 -22.16
CA MET A 58 2.53 17.92 -20.85
C MET A 58 2.76 16.63 -20.06
N ALA A 59 2.59 15.47 -20.70
CA ALA A 59 2.86 14.18 -20.05
C ALA A 59 4.31 14.09 -19.55
N GLN A 60 5.29 14.56 -20.33
CA GLN A 60 6.70 14.60 -19.93
C GLN A 60 6.95 15.54 -18.74
N THR A 61 6.30 16.71 -18.73
CA THR A 61 6.40 17.64 -17.60
C THR A 61 5.80 17.05 -16.33
N ILE A 62 4.63 16.41 -16.41
CA ILE A 62 4.00 15.73 -15.27
C ILE A 62 4.91 14.62 -14.73
N ASN A 63 5.48 13.79 -15.62
CA ASN A 63 6.36 12.70 -15.19
C ASN A 63 7.60 13.24 -14.44
N ARG A 64 8.25 14.27 -14.97
CA ARG A 64 9.41 14.91 -14.31
C ARG A 64 9.03 15.50 -12.95
N ALA A 65 7.85 16.11 -12.83
CA ALA A 65 7.38 16.64 -11.56
C ALA A 65 7.14 15.53 -10.52
N ALA A 66 6.48 14.44 -10.91
CA ALA A 66 6.26 13.30 -10.02
C ALA A 66 7.57 12.60 -9.62
N GLU A 67 8.52 12.46 -10.55
CA GLU A 67 9.86 11.93 -10.26
C GLU A 67 10.61 12.81 -9.26
N ALA A 68 10.50 14.15 -9.38
CA ALA A 68 11.13 15.09 -8.46
C ALA A 68 10.55 15.03 -7.03
N THR A 69 9.28 14.64 -6.87
CA THR A 69 8.64 14.43 -5.55
C THR A 69 8.82 13.00 -5.01
N GLY A 70 9.42 12.09 -5.79
CA GLY A 70 9.55 10.67 -5.41
C GLY A 70 8.22 9.90 -5.46
N GLU A 71 7.21 10.45 -6.14
CA GLU A 71 5.87 9.89 -6.18
C GLU A 71 5.58 9.21 -7.52
N SER A 72 4.64 8.26 -7.51
CA SER A 72 4.13 7.71 -8.77
C SER A 72 3.29 8.75 -9.51
N ARG A 73 3.34 8.74 -10.85
CA ARG A 73 2.51 9.61 -11.72
C ARG A 73 1.04 9.65 -11.31
N SER A 74 0.46 8.51 -10.92
CA SER A 74 -0.96 8.46 -10.53
C SER A 74 -1.23 9.01 -9.14
N SER A 75 -0.25 9.04 -8.24
CA SER A 75 -0.38 9.74 -6.95
C SER A 75 -0.39 11.24 -7.20
N PHE A 76 0.66 11.74 -7.86
CA PHE A 76 0.80 13.14 -8.22
C PHE A 76 -0.45 13.71 -8.90
N LEU A 77 -1.02 12.98 -9.87
CA LEU A 77 -2.24 13.41 -10.56
C LEU A 77 -3.49 13.39 -9.68
N ARG A 78 -3.61 12.44 -8.75
CA ARG A 78 -4.74 12.40 -7.80
C ARG A 78 -4.68 13.60 -6.86
N ASP A 79 -3.50 13.90 -6.32
CA ASP A 79 -3.30 15.00 -5.38
C ASP A 79 -3.55 16.36 -6.05
N ALA A 80 -2.99 16.56 -7.25
CA ALA A 80 -3.21 17.78 -8.03
C ALA A 80 -4.69 17.99 -8.42
N ALA A 81 -5.41 16.90 -8.75
CA ALA A 81 -6.83 16.97 -9.07
C ALA A 81 -7.68 17.35 -7.84
N MET A 82 -7.39 16.74 -6.68
CA MET A 82 -8.10 17.04 -5.43
C MET A 82 -7.81 18.45 -4.94
N GLU A 83 -6.55 18.90 -4.95
CA GLU A 83 -6.20 20.27 -4.55
C GLU A 83 -6.97 21.30 -5.39
N LYS A 84 -7.03 21.08 -6.71
CA LYS A 84 -7.77 21.98 -7.61
C LYS A 84 -9.28 21.94 -7.34
N ALA A 85 -9.84 20.76 -7.09
CA ALA A 85 -11.27 20.59 -6.80
C ALA A 85 -11.64 21.30 -5.49
N GLU A 86 -10.92 21.02 -4.40
CA GLU A 86 -11.12 21.62 -3.09
C GLU A 86 -11.04 23.14 -3.14
N ARG A 87 -9.99 23.68 -3.78
CA ARG A 87 -9.83 25.13 -3.95
C ARG A 87 -10.99 25.76 -4.72
N THR A 88 -11.52 25.06 -5.73
CA THR A 88 -12.63 25.57 -6.53
C THR A 88 -13.95 25.54 -5.75
N LEU A 89 -14.19 24.47 -4.99
CA LEU A 89 -15.37 24.34 -4.13
C LEU A 89 -15.35 25.34 -2.96
N ALA A 90 -14.18 25.60 -2.37
CA ALA A 90 -14.03 26.59 -1.31
C ALA A 90 -14.23 28.04 -1.77
N ALA A 91 -14.08 28.30 -3.08
CA ALA A 91 -14.27 29.61 -3.69
C ALA A 91 -15.67 29.83 -4.28
N SER A 92 -16.54 28.81 -4.21
CA SER A 92 -17.93 28.85 -4.72
C SER A 92 -18.92 29.06 -3.57
#